data_AF-A0A2S9WZ69-F1
#
_entry.id   AF-A0A2S9WZ69-F1
#
_cell.length_a   1.000
_cell.length_b   1.000
_cell.length_c   1.000
_cell.angle_alpha   90.00
_cell.angle_beta   90.00
_cell.angle_gamma   90.00
#
_symmetry.space_group_name_H-M   'P 1'
#
loop_
_entity.id
_entity.type
_entity.pdbx_description
1 polymer ?
#
loop_
_entity_poly.entity_id
_entity_poly.type
_entity_poly.pdbx_seq_one_letter_code
_entity_poly.pdbx_strand_id
1 'polypeptide(L)'
;MTFTDLELAAKKKRTRREIFLTEMDQVMPWAQLEAVIDPVYPKPGNGRRPYPLSAMLRVYCLQHWYSLSDPAMEESLYEIASMRQFAGLSLDAIPDETTLLNFRHLLEKHQLTHALFTAIHQHLCDKGLMLKQGTIVDATLIHAPSSTKNAQGERDPDMHQTKKGNQWYFGMKAHIGVDAQSGLVHHVAGTPANVADVTMVDQLLHGEEIDVFGDAGFAGVHKRAEHQSRAVRWWIAMRPGQRKALTDSADDRQ
;
A
#
# COMPACT_ATOMS: atom_id res chain seq x y z
N MET A 1 -13.98 -28.86 -10.41
CA MET A 1 -12.77 -29.31 -9.68
C MET A 1 -12.00 -30.24 -10.60
N THR A 2 -10.77 -29.88 -10.94
CA THR A 2 -9.90 -30.68 -11.80
C THR A 2 -9.13 -31.73 -10.98
N PHE A 3 -8.56 -32.75 -11.64
CA PHE A 3 -7.76 -33.77 -10.97
C PHE A 3 -6.56 -33.15 -10.21
N THR A 4 -5.96 -32.10 -10.78
CA THR A 4 -4.87 -31.34 -10.17
C THR A 4 -5.31 -30.63 -8.88
N ASP A 5 -6.54 -30.13 -8.82
CA ASP A 5 -7.09 -29.49 -7.61
C ASP A 5 -7.25 -30.50 -6.47
N LEU A 6 -7.62 -31.74 -6.78
CA LEU A 6 -7.77 -32.82 -5.79
C LEU A 6 -6.42 -33.28 -5.23
N GLU A 7 -5.38 -33.37 -6.08
CA GLU A 7 -4.02 -33.69 -5.62
C GLU A 7 -3.43 -32.60 -4.73
N LEU A 8 -3.68 -31.32 -5.07
CA LEU A 8 -3.29 -30.18 -4.23
C LEU A 8 -4.03 -30.18 -2.89
N ALA A 9 -5.32 -30.51 -2.87
CA ALA A 9 -6.10 -30.62 -1.64
C ALA A 9 -5.65 -31.81 -0.75
N ALA A 10 -5.15 -32.89 -1.35
CA ALA A 10 -4.64 -34.07 -0.65
C ALA A 10 -3.22 -33.88 -0.06
N LYS A 11 -2.59 -32.72 -0.29
CA LYS A 11 -1.23 -32.41 0.15
C LYS A 11 -1.15 -32.32 1.68
N LYS A 12 -0.24 -33.10 2.28
CA LYS A 12 -0.05 -33.18 3.75
C LYS A 12 0.47 -31.89 4.40
N LYS A 13 1.25 -31.08 3.67
CA LYS A 13 1.86 -29.85 4.19
C LYS A 13 1.27 -28.64 3.49
N ARG A 14 0.61 -27.77 4.26
CA ARG A 14 0.20 -26.44 3.80
C ARG A 14 1.42 -25.52 3.78
N THR A 15 1.62 -24.82 2.67
CA THR A 15 2.73 -23.86 2.56
C THR A 15 2.40 -22.56 3.29
N ARG A 16 3.42 -21.78 3.68
CA ARG A 16 3.20 -20.45 4.28
C ARG A 16 2.35 -19.54 3.39
N ARG A 17 2.55 -19.64 2.07
CA ARG A 17 1.74 -18.95 1.06
C ARG A 17 0.27 -19.37 1.11
N GLU A 18 -0.01 -20.68 1.11
CA GLU A 18 -1.38 -21.19 1.17
C GLU A 18 -2.09 -20.76 2.46
N ILE A 19 -1.37 -20.76 3.60
CA ILE A 19 -1.91 -20.27 4.88
C ILE A 19 -2.25 -18.78 4.77
N PHE A 20 -1.29 -17.95 4.36
CA PHE A 20 -1.48 -16.52 4.18
C PHE A 20 -2.65 -16.18 3.25
N LEU A 21 -2.73 -16.83 2.09
CA LEU A 21 -3.83 -16.60 1.13
C LEU A 21 -5.18 -17.05 1.67
N THR A 22 -5.23 -18.14 2.46
CA THR A 22 -6.47 -18.57 3.12
C THR A 22 -6.92 -17.55 4.17
N GLU A 23 -5.99 -17.06 4.99
CA GLU A 23 -6.28 -16.02 5.99
C GLU A 23 -6.76 -14.74 5.31
N MET A 24 -6.09 -14.34 4.23
CA MET A 24 -6.47 -13.12 3.52
C MET A 24 -7.83 -13.23 2.84
N ASP A 25 -8.18 -14.39 2.28
CA ASP A 25 -9.52 -14.60 1.73
C ASP A 25 -10.63 -14.45 2.78
N GLN A 26 -10.35 -14.76 4.05
CA GLN A 26 -11.30 -14.61 5.16
C GLN A 26 -11.38 -13.19 5.72
N VAL A 27 -10.26 -12.47 5.76
CA VAL A 27 -10.17 -11.15 6.40
C VAL A 27 -10.66 -10.03 5.46
N MET A 28 -10.36 -10.16 4.16
CA MET A 28 -10.66 -9.13 3.17
C MET A 28 -12.17 -8.96 2.93
N PRO A 29 -12.69 -7.72 2.91
CA PRO A 29 -14.11 -7.46 2.67
C PRO A 29 -14.46 -7.51 1.18
N TRP A 30 -14.29 -8.68 0.53
CA TRP A 30 -14.42 -8.83 -0.93
C TRP A 30 -15.71 -8.24 -1.50
N ALA A 31 -16.85 -8.51 -0.89
CA ALA A 31 -18.14 -8.00 -1.36
C ALA A 31 -18.19 -6.46 -1.36
N GLN A 32 -17.62 -5.81 -0.35
CA GLN A 32 -17.58 -4.33 -0.28
C GLN A 32 -16.62 -3.77 -1.33
N LEU A 33 -15.46 -4.40 -1.53
CA LEU A 33 -14.48 -3.96 -2.52
C LEU A 33 -14.98 -4.16 -3.96
N GLU A 34 -15.61 -5.30 -4.23
CA GLU A 34 -16.24 -5.57 -5.53
C GLU A 34 -17.36 -4.57 -5.80
N ALA A 35 -18.19 -4.21 -4.80
CA ALA A 35 -19.24 -3.21 -4.97
C ALA A 35 -18.72 -1.80 -5.34
N VAL A 36 -17.49 -1.45 -4.94
CA VAL A 36 -16.86 -0.18 -5.33
C VAL A 36 -16.48 -0.18 -6.81
N ILE A 37 -16.09 -1.33 -7.37
CA ILE A 37 -15.56 -1.44 -8.74
C ILE A 37 -16.67 -1.81 -9.74
N ASP A 38 -17.66 -2.60 -9.33
CA ASP A 38 -18.74 -3.13 -10.18
C ASP A 38 -19.42 -2.08 -11.09
N PRO A 39 -19.71 -0.84 -10.64
CA PRO A 39 -20.38 0.16 -11.48
C PRO A 39 -19.63 0.53 -12.76
N VAL A 40 -18.30 0.44 -12.74
CA VAL A 40 -17.44 0.81 -13.89
C VAL A 40 -16.82 -0.42 -14.57
N TYR A 41 -17.03 -1.61 -14.02
CA TYR A 41 -16.42 -2.83 -14.54
C TYR A 41 -17.08 -3.24 -15.88
N PRO A 42 -16.31 -3.73 -16.87
CA PRO A 42 -16.87 -4.11 -18.16
C PRO A 42 -17.93 -5.20 -18.02
N LYS A 43 -19.09 -5.00 -18.63
CA LYS A 43 -20.18 -5.98 -18.67
C LYS A 43 -20.06 -6.86 -19.92
N PRO A 44 -20.48 -8.13 -19.84
CA PRO A 44 -20.45 -9.01 -21.00
C PRO A 44 -21.31 -8.44 -22.13
N GLY A 45 -20.69 -8.27 -23.30
CA GLY A 45 -21.33 -7.85 -24.54
C GLY A 45 -20.96 -8.78 -25.70
N ASN A 46 -20.99 -8.27 -26.93
CA ASN A 46 -20.69 -9.05 -28.14
C ASN A 46 -19.19 -9.34 -28.38
N GLY A 47 -18.30 -8.93 -27.46
CA GLY A 47 -16.85 -9.12 -27.56
C GLY A 47 -16.30 -10.23 -26.67
N ARG A 48 -14.97 -10.27 -26.50
CA ARG A 48 -14.30 -11.14 -25.52
C ARG A 48 -14.94 -10.88 -24.15
N ARG A 49 -15.42 -11.95 -23.50
CA ARG A 49 -16.00 -11.84 -22.17
C ARG A 49 -14.91 -11.35 -21.21
N PRO A 50 -15.18 -10.31 -20.40
CA PRO A 50 -14.24 -9.89 -19.38
C PRO A 50 -14.08 -11.00 -18.34
N TYR A 51 -12.90 -11.07 -17.73
CA TYR A 51 -12.68 -11.94 -16.58
C TYR A 51 -13.64 -11.57 -15.43
N PRO A 52 -13.96 -12.49 -14.52
CA PRO A 52 -14.75 -12.14 -13.34
C PRO A 52 -14.05 -11.05 -12.53
N LEU A 53 -14.79 -10.02 -12.10
CA LEU A 53 -14.27 -8.93 -11.27
C LEU A 53 -13.55 -9.48 -10.03
N SER A 54 -14.18 -10.46 -9.38
CA SER A 54 -13.67 -11.15 -8.20
C SER A 54 -12.28 -11.77 -8.41
N ALA A 55 -12.02 -12.31 -9.61
CA ALA A 55 -10.72 -12.86 -9.97
C ALA A 55 -9.69 -11.76 -10.22
N MET A 56 -10.04 -10.73 -10.98
CA MET A 56 -9.14 -9.61 -11.29
C MET A 56 -8.74 -8.82 -10.04
N LEU A 57 -9.68 -8.59 -9.12
CA LEU A 57 -9.40 -7.94 -7.84
C LEU A 57 -8.43 -8.76 -6.98
N ARG A 58 -8.61 -10.09 -6.93
CA ARG A 58 -7.69 -10.98 -6.21
C ARG A 58 -6.30 -11.02 -6.84
N VAL A 59 -6.21 -11.04 -8.17
CA VAL A 59 -4.92 -10.93 -8.86
C VAL A 59 -4.25 -9.60 -8.55
N TYR A 60 -5.00 -8.49 -8.54
CA TYR A 60 -4.48 -7.19 -8.14
C TYR A 60 -3.95 -7.19 -6.69
N CYS A 61 -4.66 -7.80 -5.74
CA CYS A 61 -4.14 -8.00 -4.38
C CYS A 61 -2.86 -8.84 -4.34
N LEU A 62 -2.78 -9.93 -5.13
CA LEU A 62 -1.58 -10.76 -5.23
C LEU A 62 -0.38 -9.96 -5.75
N GLN A 63 -0.58 -9.09 -6.75
CA GLN A 63 0.47 -8.21 -7.27
C GLN A 63 1.05 -7.34 -6.16
N HIS A 64 0.20 -6.76 -5.30
CA HIS A 64 0.64 -5.92 -4.19
C HIS A 64 1.28 -6.71 -3.06
N TRP A 65 0.72 -7.84 -2.65
CA TRP A 65 1.26 -8.64 -1.53
C TRP A 65 2.62 -9.28 -1.85
N TYR A 66 2.89 -9.57 -3.12
CA TYR A 66 4.13 -10.20 -3.57
C TYR A 66 5.02 -9.27 -4.40
N SER A 67 4.65 -8.00 -4.54
CA SER A 67 5.37 -6.99 -5.33
C SER A 67 5.66 -7.45 -6.78
N LEU A 68 4.65 -8.05 -7.43
CA LEU A 68 4.77 -8.60 -8.78
C LEU A 68 4.31 -7.58 -9.83
N SER A 69 5.08 -7.45 -10.91
CA SER A 69 4.68 -6.73 -12.12
C SER A 69 3.60 -7.49 -12.90
N ASP A 70 3.01 -6.87 -13.94
CA ASP A 70 2.06 -7.57 -14.80
C ASP A 70 2.65 -8.82 -15.47
N PRO A 71 3.85 -8.78 -16.11
CA PRO A 71 4.46 -9.99 -16.66
C PRO A 71 4.73 -11.06 -15.59
N ALA A 72 5.29 -10.66 -14.45
CA ALA A 72 5.64 -11.59 -13.38
C ALA A 72 4.40 -12.23 -12.75
N MET A 73 3.28 -11.51 -12.70
CA MET A 73 2.01 -12.02 -12.20
C MET A 73 1.40 -13.02 -13.19
N GLU A 74 1.43 -12.74 -14.49
CA GLU A 74 1.00 -13.70 -15.52
C GLU A 74 1.78 -15.03 -15.39
N GLU A 75 3.12 -14.97 -15.37
CA GLU A 75 3.97 -16.14 -15.19
C GLU A 75 3.67 -16.87 -13.87
N SER A 76 3.50 -16.12 -12.78
CA SER A 76 3.16 -16.68 -11.47
C SER A 76 1.80 -17.40 -11.46
N LEU A 77 0.81 -16.94 -12.23
CA LEU A 77 -0.48 -17.62 -12.35
C LEU A 77 -0.38 -18.94 -13.12
N TYR A 78 0.56 -19.07 -14.07
CA TYR A 78 0.86 -20.34 -14.74
C TYR A 78 1.54 -21.33 -13.79
N GLU A 79 2.56 -20.87 -13.06
CA GLU A 79 3.44 -21.75 -12.28
C GLU A 79 2.91 -22.07 -10.87
N ILE A 80 2.31 -21.09 -10.19
CA ILE A 80 1.98 -21.18 -8.77
C ILE A 80 0.49 -21.47 -8.58
N ALA A 81 0.18 -22.76 -8.47
CA ALA A 81 -1.21 -23.22 -8.32
C ALA A 81 -1.97 -22.56 -7.15
N SER A 82 -1.32 -22.25 -6.02
CA SER A 82 -1.97 -21.59 -4.88
C SER A 82 -2.43 -20.15 -5.18
N MET A 83 -1.67 -19.39 -5.98
CA MET A 83 -2.07 -18.05 -6.42
C MET A 83 -3.24 -18.12 -7.39
N ARG A 84 -3.16 -19.07 -8.34
CA ARG A 84 -4.23 -19.31 -9.30
C ARG A 84 -5.53 -19.76 -8.63
N GLN A 85 -5.46 -20.68 -7.68
CA GLN A 85 -6.61 -21.15 -6.89
C GLN A 85 -7.19 -20.03 -6.03
N PHE A 86 -6.35 -19.22 -5.38
CA PHE A 86 -6.80 -18.06 -4.63
C PHE A 86 -7.60 -17.11 -5.51
N ALA A 87 -7.12 -16.81 -6.73
CA ALA A 87 -7.82 -15.96 -7.69
C ALA A 87 -9.06 -16.62 -8.35
N GLY A 88 -9.34 -17.89 -8.09
CA GLY A 88 -10.46 -18.62 -8.70
C GLY A 88 -10.29 -18.86 -10.21
N LEU A 89 -9.06 -18.87 -10.70
CA LEU A 89 -8.74 -19.03 -12.12
C LEU A 89 -8.38 -20.48 -12.46
N SER A 90 -8.57 -20.87 -13.72
CA SER A 90 -8.11 -22.14 -14.28
C SER A 90 -6.93 -21.92 -15.22
N LEU A 91 -6.19 -23.00 -15.56
CA LEU A 91 -5.07 -22.92 -16.50
C LEU A 91 -5.50 -22.51 -17.92
N ASP A 92 -6.76 -22.77 -18.29
CA ASP A 92 -7.29 -22.46 -19.62
C ASP A 92 -7.67 -20.97 -19.78
N ALA A 93 -7.74 -20.23 -18.67
CA ALA A 93 -8.22 -18.87 -18.63
C ALA A 93 -7.38 -18.03 -17.65
N ILE A 94 -6.13 -17.75 -18.05
CA ILE A 94 -5.22 -16.86 -17.31
C ILE A 94 -5.22 -15.48 -17.99
N PRO A 95 -5.40 -14.38 -17.24
CA PRO A 95 -5.26 -13.03 -17.78
C PRO A 95 -3.81 -12.76 -18.15
N ASP A 96 -3.60 -12.32 -19.39
CA ASP A 96 -2.31 -11.87 -19.88
C ASP A 96 -1.90 -10.51 -19.28
N GLU A 97 -0.62 -10.14 -19.42
CA GLU A 97 -0.04 -8.87 -18.99
C GLU A 97 -0.92 -7.67 -19.38
N THR A 98 -1.39 -7.65 -20.63
CA THR A 98 -2.20 -6.54 -21.15
C THR A 98 -3.56 -6.44 -20.48
N THR A 99 -4.14 -7.59 -20.09
CA THR A 99 -5.40 -7.67 -19.37
C THR A 99 -5.26 -7.15 -17.95
N LEU A 100 -4.16 -7.52 -17.27
CA LEU A 100 -3.84 -7.01 -15.92
C LEU A 100 -3.58 -5.50 -15.95
N LEU A 101 -2.82 -5.03 -16.94
CA LEU A 101 -2.55 -3.61 -17.17
C LEU A 101 -3.85 -2.81 -17.39
N ASN A 102 -4.75 -3.31 -18.23
CA ASN A 102 -6.03 -2.67 -18.50
C ASN A 102 -6.91 -2.58 -17.24
N PHE A 103 -6.86 -3.57 -16.36
CA PHE A 103 -7.54 -3.51 -15.07
C PHE A 103 -6.94 -2.44 -14.16
N ARG A 104 -5.61 -2.32 -14.09
CA ARG A 104 -4.95 -1.25 -13.33
C ARG A 104 -5.35 0.13 -13.86
N HIS A 105 -5.30 0.34 -15.18
CA HIS A 105 -5.72 1.60 -15.79
C HIS A 105 -7.20 1.91 -15.53
N LEU A 106 -8.07 0.90 -15.45
CA LEU A 106 -9.46 1.08 -15.06
C LEU A 106 -9.56 1.62 -13.62
N LEU A 107 -8.83 1.03 -12.68
CA LEU A 107 -8.82 1.51 -11.29
C LEU A 107 -8.28 2.95 -11.20
N GLU A 108 -7.20 3.27 -11.91
CA GLU A 108 -6.58 4.59 -11.92
C GLU A 108 -7.49 5.65 -12.55
N LYS A 109 -8.03 5.36 -13.74
CA LYS A 109 -8.92 6.28 -14.47
C LYS A 109 -10.13 6.70 -13.63
N HIS A 110 -10.66 5.77 -12.84
CA HIS A 110 -11.82 6.01 -11.98
C HIS A 110 -11.44 6.34 -10.53
N GLN A 111 -10.15 6.54 -10.22
CA GLN A 111 -9.61 6.85 -8.88
C GLN A 111 -10.07 5.85 -7.79
N LEU A 112 -10.25 4.59 -8.17
CA LEU A 112 -10.81 3.56 -7.29
C LEU A 112 -9.84 3.08 -6.23
N THR A 113 -8.52 3.25 -6.42
CA THR A 113 -7.52 2.85 -5.42
C THR A 113 -7.75 3.53 -4.08
N HIS A 114 -8.09 4.83 -4.10
CA HIS A 114 -8.43 5.57 -2.88
C HIS A 114 -9.74 5.06 -2.27
N ALA A 115 -10.78 4.86 -3.07
CA ALA A 115 -12.07 4.34 -2.60
C ALA A 115 -11.95 2.93 -1.98
N LEU A 116 -11.12 2.06 -2.56
CA LEU A 116 -10.82 0.73 -2.03
C LEU A 116 -10.08 0.83 -0.69
N PHE A 117 -9.07 1.71 -0.59
CA PHE A 117 -8.37 1.95 0.67
C PHE A 117 -9.34 2.43 1.76
N THR A 118 -10.20 3.41 1.45
CA THR A 118 -11.25 3.89 2.38
C THR A 118 -12.19 2.78 2.80
N ALA A 119 -12.62 1.89 1.89
CA ALA A 119 -13.49 0.77 2.21
C ALA A 119 -12.82 -0.25 3.15
N ILE A 120 -11.55 -0.60 2.90
CA ILE A 120 -10.77 -1.47 3.81
C ILE A 120 -10.64 -0.82 5.18
N HIS A 121 -10.31 0.47 5.21
CA HIS A 121 -10.19 1.23 6.45
C HIS A 121 -11.49 1.25 7.26
N GLN A 122 -12.63 1.51 6.61
CA GLN A 122 -13.94 1.50 7.26
C GLN A 122 -14.26 0.13 7.83
N HIS A 123 -13.99 -0.96 7.10
CA HIS A 123 -14.19 -2.32 7.59
C HIS A 123 -13.34 -2.64 8.82
N LEU A 124 -12.10 -2.15 8.89
CA LEU A 124 -11.23 -2.31 10.06
C LEU A 124 -11.74 -1.49 11.26
N CYS A 125 -12.23 -0.27 11.01
CA CYS A 125 -12.89 0.57 12.02
C CYS A 125 -14.14 -0.10 12.59
N ASP A 126 -15.02 -0.64 11.73
CA ASP A 126 -16.27 -1.29 12.14
C ASP A 126 -16.01 -2.54 13.00
N LYS A 127 -14.87 -3.20 12.79
CA LYS A 127 -14.40 -4.32 13.62
C LYS A 127 -13.71 -3.91 14.92
N GLY A 128 -13.59 -2.60 15.18
CA GLY A 128 -12.91 -2.06 16.36
C GLY A 128 -11.39 -2.32 16.38
N LEU A 129 -10.81 -2.61 15.22
CA LEU A 129 -9.38 -2.91 15.10
C LEU A 129 -8.52 -1.65 14.95
N MET A 130 -9.16 -0.50 14.72
CA MET A 130 -8.49 0.80 14.62
C MET A 130 -8.62 1.57 15.93
N LEU A 131 -7.48 1.90 16.53
CA LEU A 131 -7.38 2.84 17.63
C LEU A 131 -6.93 4.19 17.06
N LYS A 132 -7.38 5.28 17.68
CA LYS A 132 -7.10 6.66 17.22
C LYS A 132 -6.15 7.42 18.15
N GLN A 133 -5.65 6.76 19.20
CA GLN A 133 -4.91 7.42 20.27
C GLN A 133 -3.42 7.61 19.96
N GLY A 134 -2.81 6.79 19.09
CA GLY A 134 -1.40 6.93 18.75
C GLY A 134 -1.12 6.71 17.28
N THR A 135 -0.31 7.58 16.66
CA THR A 135 0.09 7.44 15.25
C THR A 135 1.60 7.46 15.08
N ILE A 136 2.12 6.49 14.34
CA ILE A 136 3.48 6.47 13.80
C ILE A 136 3.42 7.08 12.40
N VAL A 137 4.25 8.09 12.14
CA VAL A 137 4.44 8.66 10.81
C VAL A 137 5.74 8.17 10.20
N ASP A 138 5.68 7.70 8.95
CA ASP A 138 6.85 7.30 8.16
C ASP A 138 6.80 7.88 6.74
N ALA A 139 7.96 8.04 6.12
CA ALA A 139 8.10 8.46 4.73
C ALA A 139 9.03 7.52 3.97
N THR A 140 8.47 6.81 2.99
CA THR A 140 9.21 5.86 2.14
C THR A 140 9.38 6.40 0.72
N LEU A 141 10.60 6.31 0.19
CA LEU A 141 10.91 6.73 -1.19
C LEU A 141 10.40 5.70 -2.20
N ILE A 142 9.65 6.17 -3.19
CA ILE A 142 9.23 5.39 -4.35
C ILE A 142 10.13 5.77 -5.52
N HIS A 143 11.04 4.87 -5.88
CA HIS A 143 12.01 5.11 -6.95
C HIS A 143 11.37 4.97 -8.32
N ALA A 144 11.57 5.97 -9.18
CA ALA A 144 11.20 5.95 -10.58
C ALA A 144 12.45 6.05 -11.46
N PRO A 145 12.46 5.43 -12.66
CA PRO A 145 13.53 5.64 -13.62
C PRO A 145 13.57 7.11 -14.06
N SER A 146 14.74 7.74 -14.04
CA SER A 146 14.91 9.17 -14.36
C SER A 146 14.70 9.53 -15.84
N SER A 147 14.55 8.53 -16.70
CA SER A 147 14.36 8.68 -18.16
C SER A 147 12.92 8.43 -18.61
N THR A 148 12.00 8.04 -17.73
CA THR A 148 10.62 7.76 -18.13
C THR A 148 9.93 9.06 -18.53
N LYS A 149 9.38 9.07 -19.74
CA LYS A 149 8.59 10.16 -20.29
C LYS A 149 7.20 9.63 -20.63
N ASN A 150 6.18 10.47 -20.52
CA ASN A 150 4.84 10.15 -20.98
C ASN A 150 4.80 10.05 -22.53
N ALA A 151 3.65 9.68 -23.09
CA ALA A 151 3.48 9.56 -24.54
C ALA A 151 3.77 10.88 -25.30
N GLN A 152 3.67 12.02 -24.62
CA GLN A 152 3.98 13.37 -25.12
C GLN A 152 5.47 13.73 -25.00
N GLY A 153 6.31 12.85 -24.45
CA GLY A 153 7.75 13.08 -24.28
C GLY A 153 8.10 13.97 -23.08
N GLU A 154 7.13 14.25 -22.21
CA GLU A 154 7.26 15.08 -21.02
C GLU A 154 7.55 14.22 -19.79
N ARG A 155 8.23 14.82 -18.81
CA ARG A 155 8.42 14.19 -17.51
C ARG A 155 7.15 14.38 -16.68
N ASP A 156 6.84 13.37 -15.89
CA ASP A 156 5.81 13.46 -14.88
C ASP A 156 6.16 14.60 -13.90
N PRO A 157 5.27 15.61 -13.73
CA PRO A 157 5.52 16.74 -12.85
C PRO A 157 5.64 16.34 -11.38
N ASP A 158 5.12 15.18 -10.99
CA ASP A 158 5.18 14.70 -9.62
C ASP A 158 6.46 13.90 -9.31
N MET A 159 7.35 13.74 -10.30
CA MET A 159 8.61 13.01 -10.15
C MET A 159 9.79 13.97 -9.98
N HIS A 160 10.39 13.96 -8.78
CA HIS A 160 11.50 14.85 -8.44
C HIS A 160 12.69 14.12 -7.82
N GLN A 161 13.87 14.74 -7.90
CA GLN A 161 15.08 14.19 -7.29
C GLN A 161 15.21 14.57 -5.81
N THR A 162 15.73 13.66 -5.01
CA THR A 162 16.06 13.88 -3.61
C THR A 162 17.32 13.12 -3.22
N LYS A 163 18.00 13.56 -2.17
CA LYS A 163 19.23 12.92 -1.68
C LYS A 163 18.96 12.28 -0.32
N LYS A 164 19.17 10.97 -0.21
CA LYS A 164 19.14 10.24 1.06
C LYS A 164 20.54 9.68 1.34
N GLY A 165 21.17 10.14 2.42
CA GLY A 165 22.58 9.86 2.69
C GLY A 165 23.47 10.45 1.59
N ASN A 166 24.28 9.61 0.92
CA ASN A 166 25.11 10.03 -0.21
C ASN A 166 24.54 9.65 -1.58
N GLN A 167 23.35 9.02 -1.63
CA GLN A 167 22.72 8.52 -2.85
C GLN A 167 21.60 9.47 -3.30
N TRP A 168 21.54 9.71 -4.61
CA TRP A 168 20.44 10.43 -5.26
C TRP A 168 19.36 9.46 -5.72
N TYR A 169 18.11 9.84 -5.50
CA TYR A 169 16.92 9.12 -5.90
C TYR A 169 16.05 10.05 -6.73
N PHE A 170 15.39 9.52 -7.76
CA PHE A 170 14.38 10.24 -8.52
C PHE A 170 13.04 9.52 -8.34
N GLY A 171 11.97 10.27 -8.11
CA GLY A 171 10.62 9.72 -7.99
C GLY A 171 9.76 10.46 -6.97
N MET A 172 9.01 9.69 -6.19
CA MET A 172 8.06 10.18 -5.20
C MET A 172 8.43 9.73 -3.77
N LYS A 173 7.66 10.20 -2.80
CA LYS A 173 7.60 9.66 -1.45
C LYS A 173 6.15 9.30 -1.12
N ALA A 174 5.96 8.18 -0.45
CA ALA A 174 4.73 7.85 0.25
C ALA A 174 4.92 8.19 1.73
N HIS A 175 4.05 9.04 2.25
CA HIS A 175 3.94 9.37 3.66
C HIS A 175 2.81 8.54 4.25
N ILE A 176 3.07 7.84 5.35
CA ILE A 176 2.16 6.84 5.90
C ILE A 176 1.89 7.16 7.37
N GLY A 177 0.62 7.24 7.73
CA GLY A 177 0.15 7.24 9.12
C GLY A 177 -0.27 5.82 9.51
N VAL A 178 0.31 5.31 10.59
CA VAL A 178 0.09 3.96 11.11
C VAL A 178 -0.37 4.04 12.56
N ASP A 179 -1.40 3.29 12.95
CA ASP A 179 -1.81 3.22 14.35
C ASP A 179 -0.71 2.55 15.18
N ALA A 180 -0.27 3.24 16.24
CA ALA A 180 0.94 2.88 16.97
C ALA A 180 0.81 1.55 17.72
N GLN A 181 -0.41 1.09 18.02
CA GLN A 181 -0.64 -0.13 18.78
C GLN A 181 -0.95 -1.34 17.88
N SER A 182 -1.85 -1.18 16.91
CA SER A 182 -2.26 -2.25 16.00
C SER A 182 -1.31 -2.44 14.82
N GLY A 183 -0.55 -1.40 14.46
CA GLY A 183 0.28 -1.38 13.26
C GLY A 183 -0.51 -1.25 11.95
N LEU A 184 -1.80 -0.91 12.02
CA LEU A 184 -2.65 -0.72 10.84
C LEU A 184 -2.42 0.64 10.21
N VAL A 185 -2.22 0.65 8.89
CA VAL A 185 -2.11 1.87 8.09
C VAL A 185 -3.48 2.54 7.99
N HIS A 186 -3.53 3.83 8.30
CA HIS A 186 -4.77 4.61 8.27
C HIS A 186 -4.74 5.79 7.29
N HIS A 187 -3.57 6.38 7.04
CA HIS A 187 -3.38 7.40 6.02
C HIS A 187 -2.21 7.06 5.11
N VAL A 188 -2.36 7.38 3.83
CA VAL A 188 -1.27 7.35 2.84
C VAL A 188 -1.38 8.58 1.97
N ALA A 189 -0.30 9.36 1.86
CA ALA A 189 -0.21 10.52 0.99
C ALA A 189 1.02 10.39 0.08
N GLY A 190 0.83 10.53 -1.23
CA GLY A 190 1.91 10.56 -2.22
C GLY A 190 2.34 11.98 -2.51
N THR A 191 3.64 12.26 -2.50
CA THR A 191 4.20 13.55 -2.93
C THR A 191 5.44 13.37 -3.79
N PRO A 192 5.86 14.40 -4.53
CA PRO A 192 7.21 14.43 -5.10
C PRO A 192 8.30 14.21 -4.05
N ALA A 193 9.42 13.59 -4.45
CA ALA A 193 10.43 13.17 -3.48
C ALA A 193 11.22 14.33 -2.82
N ASN A 194 11.16 15.54 -3.37
CA ASN A 194 11.77 16.74 -2.80
C ASN A 194 10.92 17.40 -1.71
N VAL A 195 9.65 16.98 -1.52
CA VAL A 195 8.80 17.48 -0.44
C VAL A 195 9.37 17.02 0.90
N ALA A 196 9.35 17.93 1.88
CA ALA A 196 9.85 17.70 3.22
C ALA A 196 8.81 16.93 4.05
N ASP A 197 9.21 15.83 4.67
CA ASP A 197 8.30 14.90 5.34
C ASP A 197 7.49 15.58 6.46
N VAL A 198 8.12 16.53 7.16
CA VAL A 198 7.52 17.35 8.21
C VAL A 198 6.28 18.15 7.77
N THR A 199 6.12 18.46 6.48
CA THR A 199 4.94 19.21 5.99
C THR A 199 3.71 18.34 5.83
N MET A 200 3.89 17.02 5.77
CA MET A 200 2.80 16.09 5.47
C MET A 200 2.11 15.54 6.70
N VAL A 201 2.70 15.73 7.89
CA VAL A 201 2.20 15.15 9.15
C VAL A 201 0.75 15.51 9.43
N ASP A 202 0.32 16.73 9.13
CA ASP A 202 -1.08 17.15 9.30
C ASP A 202 -2.09 16.24 8.59
N GLN A 203 -1.73 15.76 7.39
CA GLN A 203 -2.55 14.88 6.56
C GLN A 203 -2.46 13.40 6.98
N LEU A 204 -1.52 13.07 7.87
CA LEU A 204 -1.30 11.70 8.35
C LEU A 204 -1.98 11.43 9.68
N LEU A 205 -2.59 12.45 10.31
CA LEU A 205 -3.22 12.34 11.62
C LEU A 205 -4.75 12.34 11.51
N HIS A 206 -5.40 11.54 12.35
CA HIS A 206 -6.84 11.48 12.56
C HIS A 206 -7.40 12.70 13.30
N GLY A 207 -6.56 13.39 14.10
CA GLY A 207 -6.94 14.55 14.92
C GLY A 207 -7.33 14.22 16.37
N GLU A 208 -7.39 12.94 16.73
CA GLU A 208 -7.71 12.45 18.08
C GLU A 208 -6.45 11.90 18.82
N GLU A 209 -5.26 12.06 18.23
CA GLU A 209 -4.02 11.52 18.80
C GLU A 209 -3.66 12.17 20.13
N ILE A 210 -3.10 11.35 21.03
CA ILE A 210 -2.40 11.80 22.22
C ILE A 210 -0.88 11.67 22.06
N ASP A 211 -0.42 10.72 21.23
CA ASP A 211 0.99 10.44 20.97
C ASP A 211 1.25 10.33 19.46
N VAL A 212 2.27 11.04 18.97
CA VAL A 212 2.75 10.92 17.58
C VAL A 212 4.23 10.57 17.57
N PHE A 213 4.55 9.47 16.90
CA PHE A 213 5.90 8.93 16.78
C PHE A 213 6.44 9.16 15.37
N GLY A 214 7.70 9.54 15.24
CA GLY A 214 8.32 9.74 13.92
C GLY A 214 9.84 9.65 13.97
N ASP A 215 10.45 9.46 12.81
CA ASP A 215 11.90 9.44 12.67
C ASP A 215 12.53 10.86 12.66
N ALA A 216 13.85 10.93 12.54
CA ALA A 216 14.58 12.19 12.56
C ALA A 216 14.30 13.12 11.35
N GLY A 217 13.64 12.60 10.30
CA GLY A 217 13.13 13.36 9.17
C GLY A 217 11.99 14.30 9.55
N PHE A 218 11.23 13.96 10.60
CA PHE A 218 10.13 14.78 11.14
C PHE A 218 10.57 15.77 12.23
N ALA A 219 11.88 15.92 12.45
CA ALA A 219 12.43 16.84 13.45
C ALA A 219 11.92 18.29 13.21
N GLY A 220 11.29 18.86 14.24
CA GLY A 220 10.72 20.22 14.20
C GLY A 220 9.23 20.29 13.86
N VAL A 221 8.55 19.15 13.67
CA VAL A 221 7.10 19.09 13.40
C VAL A 221 6.28 19.87 14.43
N HIS A 222 6.57 19.70 15.72
CA HIS A 222 5.86 20.37 16.82
C HIS A 222 5.95 21.90 16.79
N LYS A 223 6.90 22.49 16.03
CA LYS A 223 7.07 23.95 15.93
C LYS A 223 6.21 24.57 14.84
N ARG A 224 5.68 23.76 13.93
CA ARG A 224 4.95 24.26 12.77
C ARG A 224 3.57 24.77 13.16
N ALA A 225 3.09 25.79 12.46
CA ALA A 225 1.83 26.48 12.76
C ALA A 225 0.63 25.53 12.77
N GLU A 226 0.61 24.51 11.91
CA GLU A 226 -0.48 23.54 11.79
C GLU A 226 -0.63 22.65 13.04
N HIS A 227 0.38 22.63 13.92
CA HIS A 227 0.45 21.75 15.09
C HIS A 227 0.48 22.48 16.44
N GLN A 228 0.58 23.82 16.44
CA GLN A 228 0.70 24.60 17.68
C GLN A 228 -0.53 24.51 18.59
N SER A 229 -1.71 24.28 18.02
CA SER A 229 -2.97 24.13 18.77
C SER A 229 -3.27 22.69 19.19
N ARG A 230 -2.46 21.71 18.76
CA ARG A 230 -2.70 20.29 19.01
C ARG A 230 -2.16 19.88 20.37
N ALA A 231 -3.01 19.30 21.21
CA ALA A 231 -2.62 18.74 22.50
C ALA A 231 -2.05 17.31 22.33
N VAL A 232 -0.90 17.21 21.66
CA VAL A 232 -0.26 15.94 21.28
C VAL A 232 1.17 15.87 21.83
N ARG A 233 1.58 14.69 22.30
CA ARG A 233 2.98 14.41 22.65
C ARG A 233 3.76 13.93 21.42
N TRP A 234 4.90 14.56 21.16
CA TRP A 234 5.73 14.28 19.99
C TRP A 234 6.96 13.47 20.36
N TRP A 235 7.05 12.25 19.86
CA TRP A 235 8.15 11.31 20.05
C TRP A 235 8.97 11.19 18.77
N ILE A 236 9.83 12.18 18.52
CA ILE A 236 10.62 12.28 17.29
C ILE A 236 12.06 11.83 17.54
N ALA A 237 12.54 10.85 16.77
CA ALA A 237 13.90 10.34 16.92
C ALA A 237 14.95 11.44 16.69
N MET A 238 15.99 11.46 17.53
CA MET A 238 17.10 12.40 17.37
C MET A 238 17.93 12.10 16.12
N ARG A 239 18.46 13.15 15.48
CA ARG A 239 19.39 13.00 14.35
C ARG A 239 20.69 12.32 14.81
N PRO A 240 21.33 11.49 13.97
CA PRO A 240 22.57 10.78 14.34
C PRO A 240 23.69 11.71 14.85
N GLY A 241 23.79 12.93 14.33
CA GLY A 241 24.76 13.92 14.80
C GLY A 241 24.48 14.46 16.20
N GLN A 242 23.21 14.66 16.55
CA GLN A 242 22.79 15.09 17.89
C GLN A 242 22.91 13.95 18.90
N ARG A 243 22.54 12.72 18.49
CA ARG A 243 22.73 11.51 19.31
C ARG A 243 24.20 11.27 19.67
N LYS A 244 25.14 11.54 18.76
CA LYS A 244 26.59 11.46 19.03
C LYS A 244 27.09 12.49 20.04
N ALA A 245 26.35 13.58 20.23
CA ALA A 245 26.69 14.64 21.18
C ALA A 245 26.08 14.39 22.58
N LEU A 246 25.20 13.40 22.73
CA LEU A 246 24.68 12.99 24.02
C LEU A 246 25.81 12.34 24.83
N THR A 247 26.02 12.86 26.03
CA THR A 247 26.76 12.15 27.06
C THR A 247 25.84 11.08 27.65
N ASP A 248 26.36 10.02 28.26
CA ASP A 248 25.50 8.94 28.80
C ASP A 248 24.81 9.35 30.12
N SER A 249 24.30 10.60 30.18
CA SER A 249 23.72 11.23 31.36
C SER A 249 22.23 10.90 31.50
N ALA A 250 21.68 11.04 32.71
CA ALA A 250 20.28 10.71 32.99
C ALA A 250 19.29 11.62 32.23
N ASP A 251 19.69 12.84 31.91
CA ASP A 251 18.89 13.82 31.15
C ASP A 251 18.91 13.53 29.63
N ASP A 252 19.93 12.81 29.15
CA ASP A 252 20.10 12.44 27.74
C ASP A 252 19.31 11.17 27.33
N ARG A 253 18.63 10.51 28.29
CA ARG A 253 17.90 9.23 28.12
C ARG A 253 16.37 9.38 28.04
N GLN A 254 15.83 10.60 28.08
CA GLN A 254 14.39 10.88 27.96
C GLN A 254 13.94 11.12 26.51
#